data_AF-A0A9E0HKX6-F1
#
_entry.id   AF-A0A9E0HKX6-F1
#
_cell.length_a   1.000
_cell.length_b   1.000
_cell.length_c   1.000
_cell.angle_alpha   90.00
_cell.angle_beta   90.00
_cell.angle_gamma   90.00
#
_symmetry.space_group_name_H-M   'P 1'
#
loop_
_entity.id
_entity.type
_entity.pdbx_description
1 polymer ?
#
loop_
_entity_poly.entity_id
_entity_poly.type
_entity_poly.pdbx_seq_one_letter_code
_entity_poly.pdbx_strand_id
1 'polypeptide(L)' 'LVPCHRAVGSDGLLTGYGGGLWRKKWLLQLEGAMERE' A
#
# COMPACT_ATOMS: atom_id res chain seq x y z
N LEU A 1 -16.39 3.94 0.31
CA LEU A 1 -14.97 4.07 -0.10
C LEU A 1 -14.23 2.84 0.43
N VAL A 2 -13.51 2.10 -0.41
CA VAL A 2 -12.79 0.87 0.00
C VAL A 2 -11.28 1.14 0.03
N PRO A 3 -10.57 0.93 1.16
CA PRO A 3 -9.13 1.17 1.25
C PRO A 3 -8.34 -0.01 0.67
N CYS A 4 -8.47 -0.26 -0.63
CA CYS A 4 -7.81 -1.38 -1.32
C CYS A 4 -6.28 -1.35 -1.24
N HIS A 5 -5.68 -0.19 -0.93
CA HIS A 5 -4.24 -0.06 -0.68
C HIS A 5 -3.78 -0.70 0.64
N ARG A 6 -4.69 -0.99 1.57
CA ARG A 6 -4.38 -1.67 2.84
C ARG A 6 -4.31 -3.20 2.73
N ALA A 7 -4.76 -3.78 1.62
CA ALA A 7 -4.63 -5.22 1.40
C ALA A 7 -3.18 -5.54 1.00
N VAL A 8 -2.46 -6.36 1.76
CA VAL A 8 -1.06 -6.75 1.50
C VAL A 8 -1.00 -8.27 1.24
N GLY A 9 -0.01 -8.73 0.48
CA GLY A 9 0.22 -10.16 0.28
C GLY A 9 0.50 -10.88 1.61
N SER A 10 0.21 -12.17 1.67
CA SER A 10 0.49 -13.00 2.86
C SER A 10 1.99 -13.10 3.18
N ASP A 11 2.83 -12.80 2.19
CA ASP A 11 4.29 -12.67 2.27
C ASP A 11 4.75 -11.29 2.78
N GLY A 12 3.82 -10.37 3.05
CA GLY A 12 4.11 -8.99 3.46
C GLY A 12 4.50 -8.07 2.29
N LEU A 13 4.49 -8.57 1.05
CA LEU A 13 4.86 -7.76 -0.12
C LEU A 13 3.69 -6.92 -0.63
N LEU A 14 4.00 -5.72 -1.11
CA LEU A 14 3.04 -4.87 -1.81
C LEU A 14 2.81 -5.44 -3.21
N THR A 15 1.67 -6.09 -3.38
CA THR A 15 1.23 -6.65 -4.67
C THR A 15 -0.08 -6.02 -5.10
N GLY A 16 -0.47 -6.20 -6.37
CA GLY A 16 -1.81 -5.93 -6.89
C GLY A 16 -2.43 -4.59 -6.50
N TYR A 17 -2.17 -3.53 -7.28
CA TYR A 17 -2.85 -2.25 -7.11
C TYR A 17 -3.10 -1.57 -8.44
N GLY A 18 -4.38 -1.32 -8.78
CA GLY A 18 -4.77 -0.72 -10.06
C GLY A 18 -4.22 0.68 -10.30
N GLY A 19 -3.82 1.40 -9.24
CA GLY A 19 -3.16 2.70 -9.33
C GLY A 19 -1.63 2.66 -9.40
N GLY A 20 -1.03 1.46 -9.49
CA GLY A 20 0.42 1.25 -9.42
C GLY A 20 0.95 1.13 -7.99
N LEU A 21 1.96 0.29 -7.78
CA LEU A 21 2.52 0.01 -6.45
C LEU A 21 3.08 1.26 -5.75
N TRP A 22 3.62 2.23 -6.52
CA TRP A 22 4.11 3.50 -5.99
C TRP A 22 3.02 4.27 -5.24
N ARG A 23 1.79 4.28 -5.76
CA ARG A 23 0.66 5.00 -5.15
C ARG A 23 0.18 4.29 -3.89
N LYS A 24 0.16 2.95 -3.92
CA LYS A 24 -0.14 2.13 -2.73
C LYS A 24 0.88 2.40 -1.62
N LYS A 25 2.17 2.40 -1.95
CA LYS A 25 3.27 2.73 -1.03
C LYS A 25 3.11 4.13 -0.43
N TRP A 26 2.86 5.13 -1.28
CA TRP A 26 2.66 6.51 -0.84
C TRP A 26 1.46 6.67 0.11
N LEU A 27 0.31 6.04 -0.19
CA LEU A 27 -0.87 6.08 0.67
C LEU A 27 -0.61 5.41 2.03
N LEU A 28 0.06 4.26 2.05
CA LEU A 28 0.42 3.58 3.30
C LEU A 28 1.40 4.42 4.14
N GLN A 29 2.35 5.10 3.50
CA GLN A 29 3.27 6.02 4.17
C GLN A 29 2.58 7.26 4.75
N LEU A 30 1.59 7.80 4.05
CA LEU A 30 0.77 8.91 4.53
C LEU A 30 -0.05 8.55 5.75
N GLU A 31 -0.55 7.31 5.79
CA GLU A 31 -1.32 6.79 6.92
C GLU A 31 -0.43 6.34 8.09
N GLY A 32 0.90 6.39 7.95
CA GLY A 32 1.84 5.88 8.96
C GLY A 32 1.86 4.35 9.07
N ALA A 33 1.24 3.65 8.12
CA ALA A 33 1.24 2.19 8.04
C ALA A 33 2.53 1.62 7.42
N MET A 34 3.39 2.49 6.89
CA MET A 34 4.68 2.12 6.32
C MET A 34 5.70 3.24 6.50
N GLU A 35 6.96 2.90 6.73
CA GLU A 35 8.03 3.88 6.89
C GLU A 35 8.31 4.64 5.59
N ARG A 36 8.60 5.93 5.74
CA ARG A 36 9.17 6.73 4.67
C ARG A 36 10.68 6.53 4.70
N GLU A 37 11.22 5.94 3.65
CA GLU A 37 12.66 5.96 3.37
C GLU A 37 13.14 7.40 3.14
#